data_AF-A0A931W1V5-F1
#
_entry.id   AF-A0A931W1V5-F1
#
_cell.length_a   1.000
_cell.length_b   1.000
_cell.length_c   1.000
_cell.angle_alpha   90.00
_cell.angle_beta   90.00
_cell.angle_gamma   90.00
#
_symmetry.space_group_name_H-M   'P 1'
#
loop_
_entity.id
_entity.type
_entity.pdbx_description
1 polymer ?
#
loop_
_entity_poly.entity_id
_entity_poly.type
_entity_poly.pdbx_seq_one_letter_code
_entity_poly.pdbx_strand_id
1 'polypeptide(L)' 'MAKYTKIQDTVVLQKAYDFYMSKVLEKAPYVNMVGVQNVLDDLAKTIPAAKNAKPDQFVEHRFLDALDKSGLLKELYP' A
#
# COMPACT_ATOMS: atom_id res chain seq x y z
N MET A 1 17.18 -0.24 11.24
CA MET A 1 16.51 -1.53 11.45
C MET A 1 16.66 -2.03 12.89
N ALA A 2 17.88 -2.35 13.38
CA ALA A 2 18.12 -2.93 14.70
C ALA A 2 17.46 -2.20 15.90
N LYS A 3 17.51 -0.85 15.91
CA LYS A 3 16.92 0.00 16.96
C LYS A 3 15.42 -0.26 17.18
N TYR A 4 14.69 -0.66 16.14
CA TYR A 4 13.22 -0.78 16.17
C TYR A 4 12.74 -2.23 16.09
N THR A 5 13.56 -3.15 15.57
CA THR A 5 13.20 -4.57 15.43
C THR A 5 13.64 -5.42 16.63
N LYS A 6 14.50 -4.90 17.52
CA LYS A 6 15.18 -5.64 18.61
C LYS A 6 16.06 -6.82 18.13
N ILE A 7 16.30 -6.92 16.83
CA ILE A 7 17.22 -7.88 16.22
C ILE A 7 18.58 -7.19 16.07
N GLN A 8 19.65 -7.81 16.58
CA GLN A 8 21.00 -7.25 16.51
C GLN A 8 21.82 -7.79 15.33
N ASP A 9 21.46 -8.95 14.79
CA ASP A 9 22.12 -9.55 13.63
C ASP A 9 21.85 -8.71 12.38
N THR A 10 22.89 -8.01 11.92
CA THR A 10 22.83 -7.10 10.78
C THR A 10 22.65 -7.84 9.46
N VAL A 11 23.13 -9.08 9.35
CA VAL A 11 22.98 -9.90 8.14
C VAL A 11 21.53 -10.34 7.98
N VAL A 12 20.91 -10.79 9.07
CA VAL A 12 19.48 -11.13 9.08
C VAL A 12 18.62 -9.92 8.75
N LEU A 13 18.93 -8.77 9.34
CA LEU A 13 18.23 -7.52 9.07
C LEU A 13 18.34 -7.09 7.60
N GLN A 14 19.54 -7.17 7.01
CA GLN A 14 19.74 -6.81 5.61
C GLN A 14 18.98 -7.75 4.68
N LYS A 15 19.08 -9.07 4.89
CA LYS A 15 18.35 -10.06 4.10
C LYS A 15 16.83 -9.86 4.17
N ALA A 16 16.31 -9.58 5.36
CA ALA A 16 14.89 -9.28 5.53
C ALA A 16 14.51 -8.02 4.75
N TYR A 17 15.29 -6.94 4.89
CA TYR A 17 15.04 -5.70 4.15
C TYR A 17 15.01 -5.93 2.63
N ASP A 18 16.03 -6.60 2.09
CA ASP A 18 16.14 -6.87 0.65
C ASP A 18 14.98 -7.74 0.16
N PHE A 19 14.56 -8.74 0.94
CA PHE A 19 13.41 -9.58 0.63
C PHE A 19 12.11 -8.78 0.57
N TYR A 20 11.82 -7.97 1.60
CA TYR A 20 10.59 -7.17 1.62
C TYR A 20 10.57 -6.13 0.49
N MET A 21 11.70 -5.47 0.21
CA MET A 21 11.81 -4.46 -0.85
C MET A 21 11.74 -5.03 -2.26
N SER A 22 12.22 -6.25 -2.48
CA SER A 22 12.27 -6.84 -3.83
C SER A 22 11.12 -7.80 -4.15
N LYS A 23 10.44 -8.36 -3.14
CA LYS A 23 9.46 -9.46 -3.34
C LYS A 23 8.11 -9.25 -2.69
N VAL A 24 8.00 -8.41 -1.66
CA VAL A 24 6.77 -8.35 -0.84
C VAL A 24 6.05 -7.02 -0.99
N LEU A 25 6.76 -5.91 -0.86
CA LEU A 25 6.15 -4.58 -0.89
C LEU A 25 6.09 -4.06 -2.33
N GLU A 26 4.97 -3.44 -2.67
CA GLU A 26 4.86 -2.71 -3.93
C GLU A 26 5.67 -1.42 -3.88
N LYS A 27 6.27 -1.06 -5.02
CA LYS A 27 7.09 0.16 -5.15
C LYS A 27 6.27 1.44 -4.95
N ALA A 28 5.01 1.45 -5.34
CA ALA A 28 4.12 2.55 -5.00
C ALA A 28 2.86 1.91 -4.41
N PRO A 29 2.47 2.26 -3.18
CA PRO A 29 1.34 1.61 -2.51
C PRO A 29 0.02 2.17 -3.03
N TYR A 30 -0.22 2.07 -4.34
CA TYR A 30 -1.51 2.42 -4.93
C TYR A 30 -2.58 1.47 -4.40
N VAL A 31 -3.71 2.03 -3.98
CA VAL A 31 -4.83 1.21 -3.52
C VAL A 31 -5.38 0.40 -4.69
N ASN A 32 -5.59 -0.89 -4.46
CA ASN A 32 -6.26 -1.77 -5.41
C ASN A 32 -7.76 -1.44 -5.45
N MET A 33 -8.17 -0.69 -6.48
CA MET A 33 -9.56 -0.25 -6.66
C MET A 33 -10.54 -1.41 -6.86
N VAL A 34 -10.10 -2.51 -7.47
CA VAL A 34 -10.91 -3.74 -7.58
C VAL A 34 -11.14 -4.35 -6.20
N GLY A 35 -10.12 -4.37 -5.35
CA GLY A 35 -10.24 -4.80 -3.96
C GLY A 35 -11.24 -3.96 -3.17
N VAL A 36 -11.20 -2.64 -3.33
CA VAL A 36 -12.17 -1.73 -2.69
C VAL A 36 -13.59 -2.02 -3.17
N GLN A 37 -13.79 -2.21 -4.48
CA GLN A 37 -15.12 -2.58 -5.02
C GLN A 37 -15.61 -3.90 -4.43
N ASN A 38 -14.76 -4.92 -4.35
CA ASN A 38 -15.13 -6.22 -3.78
C ASN A 38 -15.59 -6.10 -2.32
N VAL A 39 -14.96 -5.21 -1.54
CA VAL A 39 -15.39 -4.91 -0.16
C VAL A 39 -16.73 -4.20 -0.14
N LEU A 40 -16.97 -3.22 -1.03
CA LEU A 40 -18.26 -2.54 -1.14
C LEU A 40 -19.39 -3.51 -1.53
N ASP A 41 -19.12 -4.44 -2.44
CA ASP A 41 -20.06 -5.47 -2.88
C ASP A 41 -20.40 -6.45 -1.74
N ASP A 42 -19.42 -6.79 -0.89
CA ASP A 42 -19.66 -7.60 0.30
C ASP A 42 -20.49 -6.84 1.34
N LEU A 43 -20.13 -5.58 1.62
CA LEU A 43 -20.87 -4.72 2.55
C LEU A 43 -22.30 -4.46 2.08
N ALA A 44 -22.56 -4.41 0.77
CA ALA A 44 -23.89 -4.23 0.20
C ALA A 44 -24.90 -5.33 0.60
N LYS A 45 -24.42 -6.48 1.09
CA LYS A 45 -25.26 -7.56 1.63
C LYS A 45 -25.94 -7.18 2.95
N THR A 46 -25.32 -6.30 3.74
CA THR A 46 -25.80 -5.92 5.09
C THR A 46 -26.02 -4.42 5.25
N ILE A 47 -25.37 -3.59 4.43
CA ILE A 47 -25.44 -2.13 4.43
C ILE A 47 -25.99 -1.67 3.07
N PRO A 48 -27.30 -1.35 2.96
CA PRO A 48 -27.92 -0.98 1.69
C PRO A 48 -27.26 0.21 0.98
N ALA A 49 -26.72 1.17 1.74
CA ALA A 49 -26.05 2.35 1.19
C ALA A 49 -24.78 2.01 0.40
N ALA A 50 -24.11 0.88 0.71
CA ALA A 50 -22.89 0.46 0.01
C ALA A 50 -23.13 0.10 -1.46
N LYS A 51 -24.36 -0.29 -1.85
CA LYS A 51 -24.72 -0.61 -3.25
C LYS A 51 -24.46 0.51 -4.24
N ASN A 52 -24.58 1.75 -3.78
CA ASN A 52 -24.42 2.94 -4.62
C ASN A 52 -23.09 3.65 -4.36
N ALA A 53 -22.32 3.16 -3.40
CA ALA A 53 -21.03 3.73 -3.07
C ALA A 53 -20.01 3.30 -4.13
N LYS A 54 -19.05 4.18 -4.43
CA LYS A 54 -18.00 3.94 -5.41
C LYS A 54 -16.63 3.97 -4.75
N PRO A 55 -15.66 3.17 -5.24
CA PRO A 55 -14.31 3.14 -4.70
C PRO A 55 -13.63 4.52 -4.58
N ASP A 56 -13.83 5.41 -5.56
CA ASP A 56 -13.22 6.75 -5.58
C ASP A 56 -13.69 7.66 -4.44
N GLN A 57 -14.81 7.34 -3.79
CA GLN A 57 -15.27 8.07 -2.60
C GLN A 57 -14.45 7.75 -1.34
N PHE A 58 -13.68 6.65 -1.36
CA PHE A 58 -12.91 6.16 -0.21
C PHE A 58 -11.40 6.18 -0.46
N VAL A 59 -10.96 6.50 -1.67
CA VAL A 59 -9.55 6.49 -2.05
C VAL A 59 -9.14 7.86 -2.59
N GLU A 60 -8.15 8.45 -1.95
CA GLU A 60 -7.58 9.74 -2.34
C GLU A 60 -6.23 9.54 -3.03
N HIS A 61 -6.23 9.59 -4.36
CA HIS A 61 -5.04 9.35 -5.17
C HIS A 61 -4.10 10.55 -5.27
N ARG A 62 -4.59 11.78 -5.02
CA ARG A 62 -3.81 13.01 -5.29
C ARG A 62 -2.49 13.06 -4.54
N PHE A 63 -2.42 12.49 -3.33
CA PHE A 63 -1.18 12.48 -2.54
C PHE A 63 -0.12 11.58 -3.19
N LEU A 64 -0.49 10.36 -3.58
CA LEU A 64 0.43 9.44 -4.24
C LEU A 64 0.84 9.97 -5.62
N ASP A 65 -0.10 10.52 -6.38
CA ASP A 65 0.20 11.14 -7.68
C ASP A 65 1.19 12.30 -7.55
N ALA A 66 1.08 13.11 -6.49
CA ALA A 66 2.01 14.20 -6.23
C ALA A 66 3.42 13.67 -5.88
N LEU A 67 3.51 12.58 -5.11
CA LEU A 67 4.78 11.93 -4.78
C LEU A 67 5.42 11.23 -5.99
N ASP A 68 4.62 10.67 -6.88
CA ASP A 68 5.12 10.07 -8.13
C ASP A 68 5.65 11.17 -9.06
N LYS A 69 4.86 12.24 -9.25
CA LYS A 69 5.24 13.39 -10.08
C LYS A 69 6.47 14.13 -9.55
N SER A 70 6.70 14.17 -8.24
CA SER A 70 7.91 14.77 -7.66
C SER A 70 9.15 13.92 -7.88
N GLY A 71 9.00 12.65 -8.30
CA GLY A 71 10.08 11.69 -8.45
C GLY A 71 10.46 10.99 -7.15
N LEU A 72 9.87 11.35 -6.01
CA LEU A 72 10.22 10.78 -4.71
C LEU A 72 10.01 9.26 -4.67
N LEU A 73 8.92 8.75 -5.27
CA LEU A 73 8.67 7.30 -5.29
C LEU A 73 9.75 6.55 -6.08
N LYS A 74 10.33 7.14 -7.13
CA LYS A 74 11.43 6.53 -7.88
C LYS A 74 12.73 6.52 -7.08
N GLU A 75 12.95 7.53 -6.25
CA GLU A 75 14.11 7.60 -5.35
C GLU A 75 14.01 6.58 -4.21
N LEU A 76 12.81 6.45 -3.61
CA LEU A 76 12.57 5.52 -2.51
C LEU A 76 12.50 4.06 -2.96
N TYR A 77 12.08 3.81 -4.20
CA TYR A 77 11.88 2.47 -4.75
C TYR A 77 12.55 2.32 -6.14
N PRO A 78 13.89 2.29 -6.19
CA PRO A 78 14.64 2.10 -7.44
C PRO A 78 14.31 0.78 -8.13
#